data_AF-A0A941RQJ2-F1
#
_entry.id   AF-A0A941RQJ2-F1
#
_cell.length_a   1.000
_cell.length_b   1.000
_cell.length_c   1.000
_cell.angle_alpha   90.00
_cell.angle_beta   90.00
_cell.angle_gamma   90.00
#
_symmetry.space_group_name_H-M   'P 1'
#
loop_
_entity.id
_entity.type
_entity.pdbx_description
1 polymer ?
#
loop_
_entity_poly.entity_id
_entity_poly.type
_entity_poly.pdbx_seq_one_letter_code
_entity_poly.pdbx_strand_id
1 'polypeptide(L)'
;MEILRAHRKKTGELLMPRKKKFDPVRILQEIAANPASGDTARVAAAKVLLAHQKTVDPTAGEKDAPPSDAITQRALRLLKGGKS
;
A
#
# COMPACT_ATOMS: atom_id res chain seq x y z
N MET A 1 -51.95 42.25 15.21
CA MET A 1 -50.50 42.50 15.39
C MET A 1 -49.77 41.18 15.14
N GLU A 2 -49.41 40.98 13.88
CA GLU A 2 -48.66 39.82 13.37
C GLU A 2 -47.19 39.92 13.77
N ILE A 3 -46.58 38.81 14.23
CA ILE A 3 -45.13 38.64 14.17
C ILE A 3 -44.87 37.31 13.49
N LEU A 4 -44.80 37.38 12.17
CA LEU A 4 -44.27 36.35 11.27
C LEU A 4 -42.80 36.09 11.63
N ARG A 5 -42.54 35.11 12.51
CA ARG A 5 -41.20 34.57 12.71
C ARG A 5 -40.80 33.81 11.45
N ALA A 6 -40.06 34.49 10.59
CA ALA A 6 -39.38 33.89 9.45
C ALA A 6 -38.47 32.75 9.95
N HIS A 7 -38.93 31.51 9.78
CA HIS A 7 -38.08 30.33 9.83
C HIS A 7 -37.09 30.42 8.67
N ARG A 8 -35.91 30.97 8.97
CA ARG A 8 -34.74 30.96 8.09
C ARG A 8 -34.49 29.50 7.67
N LYS A 9 -34.72 29.21 6.39
CA LYS A 9 -34.29 27.99 5.69
C LYS A 9 -32.88 27.63 6.16
N LYS A 10 -32.78 26.62 7.02
CA LYS A 10 -31.51 25.95 7.33
C LYS A 10 -31.13 25.29 6.01
N THR A 11 -30.18 25.91 5.31
CA THR A 11 -29.61 25.40 4.08
C THR A 11 -29.28 23.94 4.30
N GLY A 12 -30.04 23.07 3.65
CA GLY A 12 -29.73 21.66 3.52
C GLY A 12 -28.49 21.57 2.65
N GLU A 13 -27.33 21.84 3.23
CA GLU A 13 -26.12 21.18 2.79
C GLU A 13 -26.37 19.69 3.05
N LEU A 14 -26.95 19.07 2.03
CA LEU A 14 -26.89 17.65 1.81
C LEU A 14 -25.40 17.31 1.92
N LEU A 15 -24.97 16.84 3.10
CA LEU A 15 -23.68 16.20 3.30
C LEU A 15 -23.70 14.98 2.41
N MET A 16 -23.42 15.19 1.11
CA MET A 16 -23.20 14.12 0.17
C MET A 16 -22.15 13.23 0.83
N PRO A 17 -22.38 11.91 0.95
CA PRO A 17 -21.38 11.02 1.47
C PRO A 17 -20.16 11.19 0.56
N ARG A 18 -19.11 11.84 1.08
CA ARG A 18 -17.86 11.99 0.35
C ARG A 18 -17.42 10.57 0.07
N LYS A 19 -17.51 10.14 -1.19
CA LYS A 19 -17.01 8.84 -1.64
C LYS A 19 -15.63 8.70 -1.00
N LYS A 20 -15.49 7.74 -0.08
CA LYS A 20 -14.22 7.46 0.59
C LYS A 20 -13.21 7.32 -0.54
N LYS A 21 -12.27 8.26 -0.62
CA LYS A 21 -11.18 8.19 -1.60
C LYS A 21 -10.51 6.85 -1.32
N PHE A 22 -10.54 5.96 -2.31
CA PHE A 22 -9.97 4.64 -2.19
C PHE A 22 -8.45 4.82 -2.08
N ASP A 23 -7.91 4.58 -0.89
CA ASP A 23 -6.48 4.68 -0.63
C ASP A 23 -5.95 3.25 -0.38
N PRO A 24 -5.31 2.63 -1.37
CA PRO A 24 -4.84 1.25 -1.25
C PRO A 24 -3.75 1.10 -0.18
N VAL A 25 -2.93 2.13 0.06
CA VAL A 25 -1.88 2.10 1.09
C VAL A 25 -2.51 2.08 2.47
N ARG A 26 -3.54 2.91 2.69
CA ARG A 26 -4.30 2.91 3.95
C ARG A 26 -4.96 1.56 4.23
N ILE A 27 -5.54 0.92 3.22
CA ILE A 27 -6.16 -0.40 3.38
C ILE A 27 -5.11 -1.45 3.76
N LEU A 28 -3.93 -1.43 3.14
CA LEU A 28 -2.84 -2.34 3.49
C LEU A 28 -2.34 -2.11 4.92
N GLN A 29 -2.28 -0.85 5.38
CA GLN A 29 -1.96 -0.53 6.77
C GLN A 29 -3.01 -1.07 7.75
N GLU A 30 -4.30 -0.90 7.41
CA GLU A 30 -5.41 -1.44 8.20
C GLU A 30 -5.35 -2.98 8.28
N ILE A 31 -5.03 -3.67 7.17
CA ILE A 31 -4.87 -5.13 7.16
C ILE A 31 -3.66 -5.57 8.00
N ALA A 32 -2.50 -4.91 7.86
CA ALA A 32 -1.29 -5.27 8.59
C ALA A 32 -1.45 -5.10 10.11
N ALA A 33 -2.19 -4.08 10.54
CA ALA A 33 -2.42 -3.76 11.94
C ALA A 33 -3.60 -4.52 12.58
N ASN A 34 -4.49 -5.11 11.78
CA ASN A 34 -5.70 -5.77 12.29
C ASN A 34 -5.41 -7.21 12.75
N PRO A 35 -5.48 -7.52 14.06
CA PRO A 35 -5.21 -8.87 14.57
C PRO A 35 -6.27 -9.90 14.17
N ALA A 36 -7.46 -9.47 13.74
CA ALA A 36 -8.50 -10.36 13.20
C ALA A 36 -8.25 -10.74 11.73
N SER A 37 -7.28 -10.10 11.06
CA SER A 37 -6.85 -10.51 9.73
C SER A 37 -5.94 -11.73 9.84
N GLY A 38 -6.14 -12.73 8.97
CA GLY A 38 -5.30 -13.94 8.98
C GLY A 38 -3.81 -13.64 8.81
N ASP A 39 -2.96 -14.40 9.48
CA ASP A 39 -1.50 -14.16 9.56
C ASP A 39 -0.84 -13.95 8.19
N THR A 40 -1.20 -14.78 7.22
CA THR A 40 -0.72 -14.68 5.83
C THR A 40 -1.07 -13.33 5.20
N ALA A 41 -2.28 -12.83 5.42
CA ALA A 41 -2.74 -11.55 4.88
C ALA A 41 -2.00 -10.37 5.52
N ARG A 42 -1.75 -10.44 6.83
CA ARG A 42 -0.98 -9.41 7.56
C ARG A 42 0.46 -9.36 7.08
N VAL A 43 1.12 -10.51 6.95
CA VAL A 43 2.49 -10.61 6.45
C VAL A 43 2.59 -10.13 5.00
N ALA A 44 1.63 -10.50 4.14
CA ALA A 44 1.59 -10.04 2.76
C ALA A 44 1.43 -8.51 2.68
N ALA A 45 0.49 -7.94 3.45
CA ALA A 45 0.29 -6.49 3.49
C ALA A 45 1.54 -5.74 4.00
N ALA A 46 2.19 -6.25 5.05
CA ALA A 46 3.43 -5.67 5.57
C ALA A 46 4.57 -5.70 4.54
N LYS A 47 4.73 -6.82 3.80
CA LYS A 47 5.74 -6.92 2.73
C LYS A 47 5.51 -5.88 1.62
N VAL A 48 4.26 -5.70 1.20
CA VAL A 48 3.91 -4.72 0.16
C VAL A 48 4.17 -3.29 0.65
N LEU A 49 3.84 -2.97 1.91
CA LEU A 49 4.11 -1.65 2.49
C LEU A 49 5.62 -1.37 2.58
N LEU A 50 6.43 -2.35 2.97
CA LEU A 50 7.89 -2.21 3.01
C LEU A 50 8.49 -2.00 1.61
N ALA A 51 8.03 -2.75 0.60
CA ALA A 51 8.46 -2.58 -0.78
C ALA A 51 8.08 -1.19 -1.32
N HIS A 52 6.88 -0.71 -1.01
CA HIS A 52 6.42 0.62 -1.41
C HIS A 52 7.26 1.74 -0.77
N GLN A 53 7.72 1.58 0.48
CA GLN A 53 8.61 2.55 1.12
C GLN A 53 10.00 2.56 0.48
N LYS A 54 10.56 1.40 0.12
CA LYS A 54 11.84 1.30 -0.59
C LYS A 54 11.83 2.02 -1.95
N THR A 55 10.71 2.00 -2.67
CA THR A 55 10.60 2.66 -3.98
C THR A 55 10.45 4.18 -3.91
N VAL A 56 10.04 4.74 -2.77
CA VAL A 56 9.82 6.19 -2.58
C VAL A 56 11.07 6.89 -2.03
N ASP A 57 12.09 6.12 -1.67
CA ASP A 57 13.38 6.64 -1.24
C ASP A 57 14.36 6.68 -2.44
N PRO A 58 14.58 7.82 -3.11
CA PRO A 58 15.55 7.93 -4.21
C PRO A 58 17.01 7.76 -3.73
N THR A 59 17.24 7.62 -2.42
CA THR A 59 18.53 7.26 -1.82
C THR A 59 18.64 5.80 -1.39
N ALA A 60 17.56 5.00 -1.48
CA ALA A 60 17.63 3.54 -1.41
C ALA A 60 18.14 2.98 -2.74
N GLY A 61 19.41 3.26 -3.04
CA GLY A 61 20.09 2.75 -4.22
C GLY A 61 19.90 1.24 -4.34
N GLU A 62 19.46 0.82 -5.53
CA GLU A 62 19.72 -0.47 -6.19
C GLU A 62 20.30 -1.60 -5.30
N LYS A 63 19.55 -2.04 -4.28
CA LYS A 63 19.98 -3.16 -3.40
C LYS A 63 18.91 -4.21 -3.21
N ASP A 64 18.10 -4.45 -4.24
CA ASP A 64 17.35 -5.70 -4.41
C ASP A 64 17.71 -6.37 -5.75
N ALA A 65 18.97 -6.23 -6.18
CA ALA A 65 19.58 -7.37 -6.87
C ALA A 65 19.82 -8.41 -5.76
N PRO A 66 19.23 -9.62 -5.81
CA PRO A 66 19.59 -10.67 -4.86
C PRO A 66 21.12 -10.82 -4.90
N PRO A 67 21.80 -11.04 -3.76
CA PRO A 67 23.22 -11.36 -3.81
C PRO A 67 23.34 -12.50 -4.79
N SER A 68 24.03 -12.24 -5.89
CA SER A 68 24.24 -13.19 -6.96
C SER A 68 25.17 -14.25 -6.38
N ASP A 69 24.60 -15.17 -5.62
CA ASP A 69 25.28 -16.25 -4.93
C ASP A 69 26.14 -16.99 -5.95
N ALA A 70 27.33 -17.41 -5.55
CA ALA A 70 28.27 -18.11 -6.42
C ALA A 70 27.60 -19.34 -7.07
N ILE A 71 26.62 -19.93 -6.36
CA ILE A 71 25.77 -21.02 -6.84
C ILE A 71 24.88 -20.56 -8.01
N THR A 72 24.23 -19.40 -7.89
CA THR A 72 23.37 -18.83 -8.95
C THR A 72 24.18 -18.46 -10.19
N GLN A 73 25.38 -17.89 -10.04
CA GLN A 73 26.27 -17.62 -11.18
C GLN A 73 26.75 -18.91 -11.86
N ARG A 74 27.08 -19.93 -11.07
CA ARG A 74 27.49 -21.24 -11.60
C ARG A 74 26.32 -21.90 -12.35
N ALA A 75 25.11 -21.87 -11.80
CA ALA A 75 23.92 -22.40 -12.45
C ALA A 75 23.61 -21.69 -13.78
N LEU A 76 23.71 -20.37 -13.81
CA LEU A 76 23.54 -19.59 -15.04
C LEU A 76 24.63 -19.86 -16.08
N ARG A 77 25.87 -20.09 -15.65
CA ARG A 77 26.98 -20.48 -16.53
C ARG A 77 26.73 -21.85 -17.17
N LEU A 78 26.26 -22.82 -16.40
CA LEU A 78 25.89 -24.15 -16.90
C LEU A 78 24.71 -24.10 -17.88
N LEU A 79 23.67 -23.33 -17.56
CA LEU A 79 22.49 -23.16 -18.43
C LEU A 79 22.81 -22.44 -19.75
N LYS A 80 23.76 -21.50 -19.75
CA LYS A 80 24.24 -20.82 -20.97
C LYS A 80 25.27 -21.62 -21.77
N GLY A 81 25.54 -22.88 -21.41
CA GLY A 81 26.49 -23.73 -22.12
C GLY A 81 27.97 -23.41 -21.84
N GLY A 82 28.26 -22.61 -20.80
CA GLY A 82 29.61 -22.40 -20.32
C GLY A 82 30.11 -23.65 -19.62
N LYS A 83 31.07 -24.34 -20.22
CA LYS A 83 31.77 -25.47 -19.60
C LYS A 83 32.50 -24.99 -18.33
N SER A 84 32.47 -25.83 -17.29
CA SER A 84 33.09 -25.58 -15.99
C SER A 84 34.58 -25.33 -16.10
#